data_AF-A0A7C5WFY8-F1
#
_entry.id   AF-A0A7C5WFY8-F1
#
_cell.length_a   1.000
_cell.length_b   1.000
_cell.length_c   1.000
_cell.angle_alpha   90.00
_cell.angle_beta   90.00
_cell.angle_gamma   90.00
#
_symmetry.space_group_name_H-M   'P 1'
#
loop_
_entity.id
_entity.type
_entity.pdbx_description
1 polymer ?
#
loop_
_entity_poly.entity_id
_entity_poly.type
_entity_poly.pdbx_seq_one_letter_code
_entity_poly.pdbx_strand_id
1 'polypeptide(L)'
;MIGIVLLYFLGCSNTDSEISKLKDTIKRYNELLIRGYRTMDMNIMREVATEWQAETLYIHMAAMAEGDSRLEARLKKLEFVDINFESANKAVVRTREVWDYAHYSIKTGAKTLEEKDFIYELGYHLEKQKDGRWLVARVVAIKTSDAKEDRPLKEPPRQFRKGRAVKIN
;
A
#
# COMPACT_ATOMS: atom_id res chain seq x y z
N MET A 1 37.68 39.28 -25.46
CA MET A 1 37.32 37.91 -25.04
C MET A 1 35.86 37.92 -24.64
N ILE A 2 34.99 37.32 -25.46
CA ILE A 2 33.54 37.26 -25.21
C ILE A 2 33.30 36.07 -24.28
N GLY A 3 32.90 36.35 -23.04
CA GLY A 3 32.53 35.33 -22.07
C GLY A 3 31.15 34.77 -22.38
N ILE A 4 31.10 33.51 -22.80
CA ILE A 4 29.85 32.76 -22.93
C ILE A 4 29.48 32.26 -21.53
N VAL A 5 28.46 32.87 -20.94
CA VAL A 5 27.76 32.33 -19.76
C VAL A 5 26.68 31.38 -20.29
N LEU A 6 26.97 30.08 -20.28
CA LEU A 6 25.97 29.04 -20.59
C LEU A 6 25.06 28.82 -19.37
N LEU A 7 23.83 29.32 -19.46
CA LEU A 7 22.75 29.04 -18.53
C LEU A 7 22.28 27.58 -18.67
N TYR A 8 22.59 26.73 -17.69
CA TYR A 8 22.00 25.40 -17.51
C TYR A 8 20.86 25.47 -16.48
N PHE A 9 19.62 25.76 -16.90
CA PHE A 9 18.44 25.73 -16.02
C PHE A 9 17.16 25.30 -16.76
N LEU A 10 17.10 24.06 -17.28
CA LEU A 10 15.86 23.52 -17.88
C LEU A 10 15.51 22.08 -17.43
N GLY A 11 16.09 21.58 -16.33
CA GLY A 11 15.91 20.18 -15.91
C GLY A 11 14.81 19.88 -14.88
N CYS A 12 14.27 20.87 -14.16
CA CYS A 12 13.38 20.58 -13.02
C CYS A 12 11.91 20.33 -13.39
N SER A 13 11.38 20.93 -14.47
CA SER A 13 9.93 20.87 -14.77
C SER A 13 9.43 19.47 -15.16
N ASN A 14 10.26 18.67 -15.83
CA ASN A 14 9.86 17.34 -16.29
C ASN A 14 9.78 16.33 -15.13
N THR A 15 10.71 16.42 -14.17
CA THR A 15 10.76 15.52 -13.01
C THR A 15 9.54 15.72 -12.10
N ASP A 16 9.17 16.97 -11.82
CA ASP A 16 8.00 17.29 -11.00
C ASP A 16 6.71 16.76 -11.62
N SER A 17 6.56 16.90 -12.94
CA SER A 17 5.44 16.34 -13.70
C SER A 17 5.39 14.81 -13.59
N GLU A 18 6.53 14.11 -13.73
CA GLU A 18 6.57 12.65 -13.62
C GLU A 18 6.27 12.17 -12.20
N ILE A 19 6.78 12.87 -11.17
CA ILE A 19 6.45 12.60 -9.77
C ILE A 19 4.95 12.72 -9.52
N SER A 20 4.30 13.77 -10.06
CA SER A 20 2.85 13.92 -9.92
C SER A 20 2.11 12.74 -10.55
N LYS A 21 2.49 12.32 -11.76
CA LYS A 21 1.86 11.18 -12.45
C LYS A 21 2.01 9.89 -11.64
N LEU A 22 3.18 9.61 -11.07
CA LEU A 22 3.38 8.43 -10.21
C LEU A 22 2.45 8.45 -8.99
N LYS A 23 2.37 9.60 -8.31
CA LYS A 23 1.48 9.77 -7.14
C LYS A 23 0.02 9.59 -7.51
N ASP A 24 -0.41 10.16 -8.63
CA ASP A 24 -1.80 10.09 -9.08
C ASP A 24 -2.17 8.68 -9.54
N THR A 25 -1.26 7.96 -10.20
CA THR A 25 -1.42 6.52 -10.51
C THR A 25 -1.61 5.70 -9.23
N ILE A 26 -0.82 5.93 -8.17
CA ILE A 26 -0.92 5.18 -6.91
C ILE A 26 -2.23 5.50 -6.16
N LYS A 27 -2.63 6.78 -6.11
CA LYS A 27 -3.94 7.15 -5.54
C LYS A 27 -5.07 6.44 -6.28
N ARG A 28 -5.05 6.50 -7.61
CA ARG A 28 -6.06 5.85 -8.46
C ARG A 28 -6.05 4.33 -8.29
N TYR A 29 -4.87 3.72 -8.19
CA TYR A 29 -4.73 2.30 -7.88
C TYR A 29 -5.42 1.95 -6.56
N ASN A 30 -5.17 2.69 -5.48
CA ASN A 30 -5.78 2.42 -4.18
C ASN A 30 -7.31 2.66 -4.20
N GLU A 31 -7.80 3.69 -4.91
CA GLU A 31 -9.24 3.92 -5.11
C GLU A 31 -9.92 2.75 -5.84
N LEU A 32 -9.33 2.28 -6.94
CA LEU A 32 -9.85 1.17 -7.73
C LEU A 32 -9.73 -0.16 -6.96
N LEU A 33 -8.69 -0.36 -6.17
CA LEU A 33 -8.52 -1.53 -5.32
C LEU A 33 -9.65 -1.63 -4.28
N ILE A 34 -9.93 -0.52 -3.58
CA ILE A 34 -11.04 -0.41 -2.62
C ILE A 34 -12.37 -0.71 -3.32
N ARG A 35 -12.60 -0.08 -4.48
CA ARG A 35 -13.82 -0.30 -5.25
C ARG A 35 -13.96 -1.75 -5.67
N GLY A 36 -12.89 -2.33 -6.20
CA GLY A 36 -12.88 -3.68 -6.77
C GLY A 36 -13.19 -4.73 -5.73
N TYR A 37 -12.60 -4.64 -4.54
CA TYR A 37 -12.95 -5.55 -3.44
C TYR A 37 -14.38 -5.36 -2.96
N ARG A 38 -14.84 -4.11 -2.85
CA ARG A 38 -16.20 -3.82 -2.42
C ARG A 38 -17.24 -4.35 -3.40
N THR A 39 -17.00 -4.22 -4.70
CA THR A 39 -17.96 -4.61 -5.77
C THR A 39 -17.70 -5.99 -6.34
N MET A 40 -16.68 -6.71 -5.87
CA MET A 40 -16.23 -7.99 -6.42
C MET A 40 -15.92 -7.93 -7.93
N ASP A 41 -15.34 -6.82 -8.39
CA ASP A 41 -14.96 -6.62 -9.79
C ASP A 41 -13.54 -6.04 -9.87
N MET A 42 -12.56 -6.91 -10.16
CA MET A 42 -11.15 -6.53 -10.31
C MET A 42 -10.75 -6.16 -11.74
N ASN A 43 -11.66 -6.27 -12.72
CA ASN A 43 -11.33 -5.90 -14.12
C ASN A 43 -10.95 -4.43 -14.24
N ILE A 44 -11.51 -3.59 -13.37
CA ILE A 44 -11.21 -2.15 -13.30
C ILE A 44 -9.73 -1.85 -13.03
N MET A 45 -8.98 -2.79 -12.43
CA MET A 45 -7.56 -2.57 -12.12
C MET A 45 -6.68 -2.43 -13.35
N ARG A 46 -7.11 -2.94 -14.51
CA ARG A 46 -6.37 -2.82 -15.79
C ARG A 46 -6.16 -1.38 -16.24
N GLU A 47 -6.89 -0.42 -15.65
CA GLU A 47 -6.69 1.02 -15.89
C GLU A 47 -5.30 1.49 -15.42
N VAL A 48 -4.82 0.98 -14.28
CA VAL A 48 -3.66 1.52 -13.55
C VAL A 48 -2.66 0.47 -13.09
N ALA A 49 -2.94 -0.81 -13.31
CA ALA A 49 -2.04 -1.93 -13.04
C ALA A 49 -1.63 -2.62 -14.33
N THR A 50 -0.44 -3.24 -14.34
CA THR A 50 -0.08 -4.16 -15.41
C THR A 50 -1.03 -5.37 -15.39
N GLU A 51 -1.11 -6.09 -16.50
CA GLU A 51 -1.97 -7.27 -16.61
C GLU A 51 -1.67 -8.30 -15.53
N TRP A 52 -0.39 -8.60 -15.31
CA TRP A 52 0.06 -9.53 -14.26
C TRP A 52 -0.38 -9.10 -12.86
N GLN A 53 -0.26 -7.80 -12.53
CA GLN A 53 -0.67 -7.30 -11.23
C GLN A 53 -2.20 -7.32 -11.07
N ALA A 54 -2.94 -6.94 -12.12
CA ALA A 54 -4.40 -7.00 -12.12
C ALA A 54 -4.91 -8.44 -11.96
N GLU A 55 -4.28 -9.40 -12.64
CA GLU A 55 -4.59 -10.83 -12.52
C GLU A 55 -4.31 -11.36 -11.11
N THR A 56 -3.18 -10.98 -10.51
CA THR A 56 -2.84 -11.35 -9.13
C THR A 56 -3.92 -10.89 -8.14
N LEU A 57 -4.43 -9.65 -8.31
CA LEU A 57 -5.51 -9.12 -7.48
C LEU A 57 -6.84 -9.85 -7.72
N TYR A 58 -7.14 -10.19 -8.98
CA TYR A 58 -8.31 -10.97 -9.34
C TYR A 58 -8.29 -12.35 -8.67
N ILE A 59 -7.16 -13.06 -8.75
CA ILE A 59 -6.97 -14.37 -8.11
C ILE A 59 -7.17 -14.27 -6.59
N HIS A 60 -6.58 -13.25 -5.95
CA HIS A 60 -6.76 -13.04 -4.51
C HIS A 60 -8.23 -12.79 -4.14
N MET A 61 -8.93 -11.94 -4.89
CA MET A 61 -10.36 -11.68 -4.68
C MET A 61 -11.19 -12.96 -4.88
N ALA A 62 -10.92 -13.74 -5.93
CA ALA A 62 -11.62 -14.99 -6.21
C ALA A 62 -11.43 -16.02 -5.09
N ALA A 63 -10.20 -16.17 -4.59
CA ALA A 63 -9.92 -17.06 -3.45
C ALA A 63 -10.68 -16.65 -2.18
N MET A 64 -10.83 -15.34 -1.91
CA MET A 64 -11.68 -14.88 -0.80
C MET A 64 -13.16 -15.20 -1.05
N ALA A 65 -13.64 -15.04 -2.28
CA ALA A 65 -15.02 -15.34 -2.66
C ALA A 65 -15.36 -16.82 -2.46
N GLU A 66 -14.44 -17.72 -2.83
CA GLU A 66 -14.56 -19.16 -2.60
C GLU A 66 -14.71 -19.49 -1.10
N GLY A 67 -14.06 -18.70 -0.25
CA GLY A 67 -14.18 -18.75 1.21
C GLY A 67 -15.39 -18.04 1.82
N ASP A 68 -16.41 -17.66 1.03
CA ASP A 68 -17.57 -16.86 1.47
C ASP A 68 -17.19 -15.49 2.06
N SER A 69 -16.06 -14.89 1.66
CA SER A 69 -15.55 -13.66 2.25
C SER A 69 -15.45 -12.54 1.22
N ARG A 70 -15.96 -11.36 1.56
CA ARG A 70 -15.73 -10.11 0.83
C ARG A 70 -15.05 -9.10 1.73
N LEU A 71 -14.06 -8.41 1.18
CA LEU A 71 -13.31 -7.35 1.86
C LEU A 71 -13.93 -5.97 1.58
N GLU A 72 -14.09 -5.18 2.63
CA GLU A 72 -14.24 -3.74 2.53
C GLU A 72 -13.01 -3.08 3.16
N ALA A 73 -12.33 -2.25 2.37
CA ALA A 73 -11.15 -1.52 2.80
C ALA A 73 -11.42 -0.02 2.79
N ARG A 74 -10.80 0.71 3.72
CA ARG A 74 -10.78 2.17 3.74
C ARG A 74 -9.37 2.67 3.99
N LEU A 75 -8.83 3.39 3.01
CA LEU A 75 -7.58 4.13 3.16
C LEU A 75 -7.84 5.41 3.95
N LYS A 76 -7.31 5.50 5.17
CA LYS A 76 -7.43 6.67 6.05
C LYS A 76 -6.33 7.68 5.80
N LYS A 77 -5.12 7.20 5.54
CA LYS A 77 -3.94 8.04 5.33
C LYS A 77 -3.03 7.42 4.29
N LEU A 78 -2.54 8.25 3.38
CA LEU A 78 -1.54 7.90 2.38
C LEU A 78 -0.42 8.95 2.44
N GLU A 79 0.77 8.52 2.85
CA GLU A 79 1.97 9.36 2.89
C GLU A 79 2.97 8.81 1.88
N PHE A 80 3.46 9.67 0.98
CA PHE A 80 4.56 9.33 0.09
C PHE A 80 5.88 9.58 0.82
N VAL A 81 6.64 8.52 1.07
CA VAL A 81 7.88 8.55 1.86
C VAL A 81 9.08 8.81 0.97
N ASP A 82 9.16 8.10 -0.15
CA ASP A 82 10.30 8.17 -1.06
C ASP A 82 9.87 7.84 -2.50
N ILE A 83 10.56 8.42 -3.48
CA ILE A 83 10.34 8.18 -4.91
C ILE A 83 11.71 8.05 -5.57
N ASN A 84 12.01 6.86 -6.07
CA ASN A 84 13.26 6.55 -6.74
C ASN A 84 13.01 6.15 -8.20
N PHE A 85 13.64 6.84 -9.16
CA PHE A 85 13.63 6.44 -10.56
C PHE A 85 14.80 5.48 -10.81
N GLU A 86 14.49 4.21 -11.07
CA GLU A 86 15.49 3.21 -11.44
C GLU A 86 15.95 3.37 -12.90
N SER A 87 15.06 3.91 -13.74
CA SER A 87 15.34 4.30 -15.12
C SER A 87 14.26 5.29 -15.61
N ALA A 88 14.36 5.75 -16.86
CA ALA A 88 13.33 6.62 -17.46
C ALA A 88 11.92 6.00 -17.49
N ASN A 89 11.83 4.66 -17.45
CA ASN A 89 10.57 3.92 -17.56
C ASN A 89 10.26 3.05 -16.33
N LYS A 90 11.05 3.16 -15.25
CA LYS A 90 10.86 2.38 -14.02
C LYS A 90 11.05 3.26 -12.80
N ALA A 91 10.11 3.17 -11.86
CA ALA A 91 10.18 3.88 -10.60
C ALA A 91 9.71 3.00 -9.45
N VAL A 92 10.26 3.25 -8.27
CA VAL A 92 9.82 2.68 -7.00
C VAL A 92 9.35 3.81 -6.11
N VAL A 93 8.11 3.71 -5.65
CA VAL A 93 7.50 4.68 -4.74
C VAL A 93 7.21 4.00 -3.42
N ARG A 94 7.80 4.52 -2.34
CA ARG A 94 7.53 4.05 -0.98
C ARG A 94 6.44 4.89 -0.36
N THR A 95 5.51 4.21 0.30
CA THR A 95 4.40 4.84 0.99
C THR A 95 4.29 4.32 2.41
N ARG A 96 3.69 5.14 3.26
CA ARG A 96 3.20 4.75 4.58
C ARG A 96 1.71 4.99 4.60
N GLU A 97 0.96 3.93 4.87
CA GLU A 97 -0.49 3.92 4.71
C GLU A 97 -1.18 3.46 5.99
N VAL A 98 -2.35 4.03 6.26
CA VAL A 98 -3.20 3.63 7.39
C VAL A 98 -4.54 3.17 6.85
N TRP A 99 -4.92 1.95 7.19
CA TRP A 99 -6.09 1.27 6.66
C TRP A 99 -7.03 0.77 7.75
N ASP A 100 -8.32 0.79 7.43
CA ASP A 100 -9.32 -0.02 8.12
C ASP A 100 -9.82 -1.11 7.16
N TYR A 101 -9.98 -2.32 7.67
CA TYR A 101 -10.51 -3.47 6.94
C TYR A 101 -11.70 -4.09 7.66
N ALA A 102 -12.67 -4.54 6.90
CA ALA A 102 -13.76 -5.35 7.41
C ALA A 102 -14.04 -6.49 6.43
N HIS A 103 -14.18 -7.70 6.97
CA HIS A 103 -14.64 -8.85 6.20
C HIS A 103 -16.13 -9.07 6.45
N TYR A 104 -16.82 -9.46 5.39
CA TYR A 104 -18.23 -9.79 5.41
C TYR A 104 -18.45 -11.16 4.78
N SER A 105 -19.35 -11.95 5.37
CA SER A 105 -19.86 -13.15 4.71
C SER A 105 -20.66 -12.74 3.48
N ILE A 106 -20.36 -13.34 2.33
CA ILE A 106 -21.08 -13.06 1.08
C ILE A 106 -22.51 -13.59 1.17
N LYS A 107 -22.70 -14.79 1.74
CA LYS A 107 -24.01 -15.45 1.91
C LYS A 107 -24.95 -14.70 2.83
N THR A 108 -24.44 -14.22 3.96
CA THR A 108 -25.28 -13.65 5.04
C THR A 108 -25.23 -12.12 5.11
N GLY A 109 -24.22 -11.50 4.51
CA GLY A 109 -23.94 -10.07 4.68
C GLY A 109 -23.42 -9.69 6.07
N ALA A 110 -23.25 -10.66 6.98
CA ALA A 110 -22.78 -10.39 8.33
C ALA A 110 -21.29 -10.04 8.33
N LYS A 111 -20.91 -9.04 9.13
CA LYS A 111 -19.50 -8.70 9.37
C LYS A 111 -18.85 -9.81 10.19
N THR A 112 -17.74 -10.36 9.70
CA THR A 112 -17.03 -11.49 10.33
C THR A 112 -15.75 -11.06 11.02
N LEU A 113 -15.09 -10.00 10.54
CA LEU A 113 -13.86 -9.45 11.12
C LEU A 113 -13.81 -7.93 10.89
N GLU A 114 -13.16 -7.21 11.81
CA GLU A 114 -12.86 -5.79 11.65
C GLU A 114 -11.47 -5.49 12.23
N GLU A 115 -10.64 -4.84 11.43
CA GLU A 115 -9.31 -4.36 11.78
C GLU A 115 -9.25 -2.85 11.50
N LYS A 116 -8.67 -2.09 12.43
CA LYS A 116 -8.60 -0.63 12.33
C LYS A 116 -7.20 -0.13 12.58
N ASP A 117 -6.88 0.98 11.94
CA ASP A 117 -5.59 1.65 12.08
C ASP A 117 -4.41 0.71 11.77
N PHE A 118 -4.57 -0.17 10.80
CA PHE A 118 -3.50 -1.04 10.33
C PHE A 118 -2.50 -0.20 9.54
N ILE A 119 -1.21 -0.29 9.87
CA ILE A 119 -0.16 0.51 9.25
C ILE A 119 0.67 -0.37 8.32
N TYR A 120 0.70 0.02 7.05
CA TYR A 120 1.56 -0.59 6.03
C TYR A 120 2.65 0.38 5.60
N GLU A 121 3.86 -0.14 5.43
CA GLU A 121 4.87 0.49 4.58
C GLU A 121 4.98 -0.33 3.30
N LEU A 122 4.61 0.28 2.17
CA LEU A 122 4.52 -0.40 0.88
C LEU A 122 5.51 0.20 -0.12
N GLY A 123 6.12 -0.67 -0.94
CA GLY A 123 6.87 -0.31 -2.13
C GLY A 123 6.05 -0.61 -3.39
N TYR A 124 5.67 0.44 -4.12
CA TYR A 124 5.03 0.34 -5.42
C TYR A 124 6.10 0.36 -6.50
N HIS A 125 6.20 -0.69 -7.30
CA HIS A 125 7.03 -0.73 -8.50
C HIS A 125 6.16 -0.35 -9.70
N LEU A 126 6.53 0.72 -10.41
CA LEU A 126 5.79 1.25 -11.54
C LEU A 126 6.61 1.15 -12.83
N GLU A 127 5.91 0.88 -13.93
CA GLU A 127 6.48 0.80 -15.27
C GLU A 127 5.76 1.74 -16.22
N LYS A 128 6.54 2.53 -16.96
CA LYS A 128 6.02 3.43 -17.99
C LYS A 128 5.79 2.68 -19.29
N GLN A 129 4.56 2.73 -19.77
CA GLN A 129 4.13 2.12 -21.02
C GLN A 129 4.58 2.96 -22.21
N LYS A 130 4.52 2.37 -23.42
CA LYS A 130 4.89 3.04 -24.68
C LYS A 130 4.04 4.29 -24.97
N ASP A 131 2.80 4.32 -24.47
CA ASP A 131 1.89 5.46 -24.57
C ASP A 131 2.16 6.55 -23.50
N GLY A 132 3.19 6.36 -22.67
CA GLY A 132 3.61 7.30 -21.65
C GLY A 132 2.89 7.17 -20.30
N ARG A 133 1.93 6.24 -20.16
CA ARG A 133 1.24 6.01 -18.88
C ARG A 133 2.08 5.20 -17.91
N TRP A 134 2.02 5.54 -16.63
CA TRP A 134 2.59 4.74 -15.56
C TRP A 134 1.56 3.73 -15.06
N LEU A 135 1.95 2.47 -14.97
CA LEU A 135 1.15 1.39 -14.39
C LEU A 135 1.88 0.77 -13.21
N VAL A 136 1.13 0.35 -12.18
CA VAL A 136 1.66 -0.42 -11.06
C VAL A 136 1.91 -1.85 -11.52
N ALA A 137 3.17 -2.26 -11.53
CA ALA A 137 3.60 -3.59 -11.92
C ALA A 137 3.65 -4.57 -10.75
N ARG A 138 3.94 -4.06 -9.54
CA ARG A 138 4.02 -4.87 -8.32
C ARG A 138 3.88 -3.99 -7.09
N VAL A 139 3.27 -4.52 -6.04
CA VAL A 139 3.28 -3.93 -4.69
C VAL A 139 3.95 -4.90 -3.73
N VAL A 140 4.86 -4.40 -2.90
CA VAL A 140 5.60 -5.21 -1.91
C VAL A 140 5.41 -4.60 -0.53
N ALA A 141 5.04 -5.41 0.45
CA ALA A 141 5.04 -5.01 1.86
C ALA A 141 6.48 -4.97 2.37
N ILE A 142 6.92 -3.79 2.83
CA ILE A 142 8.23 -3.57 3.46
C ILE A 142 8.10 -3.84 4.96
N LYS A 143 7.04 -3.30 5.58
CA LYS A 143 6.73 -3.47 7.00
C LYS A 143 5.21 -3.46 7.20
N THR A 144 4.77 -4.24 8.18
CA THR A 144 3.37 -4.33 8.62
C THR A 144 3.33 -4.19 10.13
N SER A 145 2.44 -3.35 10.66
CA SER A 145 2.26 -3.23 12.11
C SER A 145 0.86 -2.74 12.45
N ASP A 146 0.27 -3.29 13.50
CA ASP A 146 -0.95 -2.75 14.09
C ASP A 146 -0.61 -1.49 14.91
N ALA A 147 -1.40 -0.41 14.78
CA ALA A 147 -1.24 0.76 15.65
C ALA A 147 -1.40 0.46 17.16
N LYS A 148 -1.90 -0.74 17.52
CA LYS A 148 -1.97 -1.20 18.91
C LYS A 148 -0.63 -1.70 19.46
N GLU A 149 0.29 -2.17 18.60
CA GLU A 149 1.56 -2.77 19.01
C GLU A 149 2.66 -1.75 19.32
N ASP A 150 2.49 -0.49 18.87
CA ASP A 150 3.43 0.61 19.14
C ASP A 150 3.14 1.36 20.47
N ARG A 151 2.29 0.79 21.33
CA ARG A 151 2.21 1.22 22.73
C ARG A 151 3.29 0.47 23.49
N PRO A 152 4.17 1.15 24.26
CA PRO A 152 5.05 0.43 25.18
C PRO A 152 4.14 -0.45 26.06
N LEU A 153 4.46 -1.74 26.13
CA LEU A 153 3.83 -2.66 27.05
C LEU A 153 3.77 -1.95 28.40
N LYS A 154 2.55 -1.63 28.88
CA LYS A 154 2.40 -1.14 30.25
C LYS A 154 3.11 -2.16 31.12
N GLU A 155 4.11 -1.71 31.87
CA GLU A 155 4.81 -2.56 32.83
C GLU A 155 3.76 -3.38 33.58
N PRO A 156 3.93 -4.71 33.69
CA PRO A 156 2.95 -5.54 34.38
C PRO A 156 2.72 -4.96 35.79
N PRO A 157 1.47 -4.91 36.27
CA PRO A 157 1.18 -4.33 37.58
C PRO A 157 2.09 -4.95 38.65
N ARG A 158 2.67 -4.10 39.51
CA ARG A 158 3.65 -4.44 40.56
C ARG A 158 3.25 -5.59 41.51
N GLN A 159 2.03 -6.10 41.40
CA GLN A 159 1.52 -7.24 42.18
C GLN A 159 2.12 -8.60 41.77
N PHE A 160 2.77 -8.73 40.61
CA PHE A 160 3.44 -9.98 40.21
C PHE A 160 4.92 -10.10 40.64
N ARG A 161 5.40 -9.22 41.54
CA ARG A 161 6.79 -9.24 42.04
C ARG A 161 7.00 -10.04 43.34
N LYS A 162 6.18 -11.07 43.60
CA LYS A 162 6.40 -12.02 44.70
C LYS A 162 6.16 -13.47 44.26
N GLY A 163 7.22 -14.11 43.80
CA GLY A 163 7.35 -15.56 43.68
C GLY A 163 8.68 -15.97 44.28
N ARG A 164 8.62 -16.65 45.43
CA ARG A 164 9.73 -17.08 46.28
C ARG A 164 10.59 -18.11 45.52
N ALA A 165 11.91 -17.93 45.53
CA ALA A 165 12.84 -18.94 45.01
C ALA A 165 12.66 -20.25 45.81
N VAL A 166 12.23 -21.31 45.13
CA VAL A 166 12.26 -22.67 45.66
C VAL A 166 13.62 -23.24 45.29
N LYS A 167 14.48 -23.47 46.29
CA LYS A 167 15.68 -24.29 46.14
C LYS A 167 15.24 -25.75 46.09
N ILE A 168 15.68 -26.46 45.06
CA ILE A 168 15.61 -27.91 44.96
C ILE A 168 16.97 -28.43 45.41
N ASN A 169 16.97 -29.28 46.44
CA ASN A 169 18.11 -30.11 46.85
C ASN A 169 18.15 -31.37 46.01
#